data_AF-A0A967LYP8-F1
#
_entry.id   AF-A0A967LYP8-F1
#
_cell.length_a   1.000
_cell.length_b   1.000
_cell.length_c   1.000
_cell.angle_alpha   90.00
_cell.angle_beta   90.00
_cell.angle_gamma   90.00
#
_symmetry.space_group_name_H-M   'P 1'
#
loop_
_entity.id
_entity.type
_entity.pdbx_description
1 polymer ?
#
loop_
_entity_poly.entity_id
_entity_poly.type
_entity_poly.pdbx_seq_one_letter_code
_entity_poly.pdbx_strand_id
1 'polypeptide(L)' 'MAESFIKTFKRDYVHINPLNDARTVMEQLPTWFEDYNNSHPHKALKMRSPREYREFLNKLEQCPV' A
#
# COMPACT_ATOMS: atom_id res chain seq x y z
N MET A 1 1.36 13.50 3.36
CA MET A 1 1.40 12.02 3.49
C MET A 1 0.19 11.37 2.81
N ALA A 2 -1.05 11.83 3.07
CA ALA A 2 -2.24 11.31 2.38
C ALA A 2 -2.23 11.58 0.86
N GLU A 3 -1.78 12.75 0.41
CA GLU A 3 -1.76 13.09 -1.02
C GLU A 3 -0.89 12.15 -1.87
N SER A 4 0.32 11.83 -1.40
CA SER A 4 1.22 10.90 -2.08
C SER A 4 0.63 9.49 -2.15
N PHE A 5 -0.05 9.05 -1.09
CA PHE A 5 -0.77 7.78 -1.07
C PHE A 5 -1.85 7.75 -2.15
N ILE A 6 -2.75 8.74 -2.16
CA ILE A 6 -3.86 8.79 -3.12
C ILE A 6 -3.34 8.87 -4.56
N LYS A 7 -2.27 9.61 -4.81
CA LYS A 7 -1.65 9.71 -6.14
C LYS A 7 -1.15 8.35 -6.63
N THR A 8 -0.40 7.61 -5.80
CA THR A 8 0.10 6.27 -6.14
C THR A 8 -1.05 5.28 -6.28
N PHE A 9 -1.99 5.27 -5.34
CA PHE A 9 -3.13 4.34 -5.36
C PHE A 9 -4.00 4.52 -6.61
N LYS A 10 -4.30 5.78 -6.98
CA LYS A 10 -5.06 6.07 -8.20
C LYS A 10 -4.30 5.63 -9.46
N ARG A 11 -3.01 5.95 -9.55
CA ARG A 11 -2.17 5.62 -10.70
C ARG A 11 -2.08 4.10 -10.91
N ASP A 12 -1.83 3.34 -9.84
CA ASP A 12 -1.43 1.93 -9.94
C ASP A 12 -2.60 0.95 -9.83
N TYR A 13 -3.74 1.36 -9.29
CA TYR A 13 -4.91 0.48 -9.16
C TYR A 13 -6.12 1.06 -9.88
N VAL A 14 -6.50 2.31 -9.58
CA VAL A 14 -7.76 2.85 -10.10
C VAL A 14 -7.72 3.09 -11.61
N HIS A 15 -6.65 3.70 -12.13
CA HIS A 15 -6.57 4.12 -13.53
C HIS A 15 -6.29 2.97 -14.51
N ILE A 16 -5.81 1.82 -14.02
CA ILE A 16 -5.49 0.66 -14.87
C ILE A 16 -6.59 -0.40 -14.88
N ASN A 17 -7.59 -0.29 -13.99
CA ASN A 17 -8.68 -1.26 -13.87
C ASN A 17 -10.01 -0.68 -14.39
N PRO A 18 -10.89 -1.52 -14.98
CA PRO A 18 -12.25 -1.11 -15.33
C PRO A 18 -13.08 -0.74 -14.08
N LEU A 19 -13.76 0.40 -14.12
CA LEU A 19 -14.57 0.93 -13.01
C LEU A 19 -16.07 0.88 -13.37
N ASN A 20 -16.56 -0.30 -13.74
CA ASN A 20 -17.89 -0.48 -14.34
C ASN A 20 -19.04 -0.04 -13.43
N ASP A 21 -18.96 -0.38 -12.14
CA ASP A 21 -19.96 -0.01 -11.14
C ASP A 21 -19.35 -0.01 -9.73
N ALA A 22 -20.04 0.64 -8.79
CA ALA A 22 -19.54 0.81 -7.44
C ALA A 22 -19.37 -0.52 -6.69
N ARG A 23 -20.26 -1.51 -6.89
CA ARG A 23 -20.17 -2.79 -6.19
C ARG A 23 -18.92 -3.54 -6.62
N THR A 24 -18.69 -3.64 -7.93
CA THR A 24 -17.50 -4.30 -8.49
C THR A 24 -16.21 -3.64 -8.00
N VAL A 25 -16.15 -2.30 -7.95
CA VAL A 25 -14.98 -1.58 -7.42
C VAL A 25 -14.78 -1.88 -5.93
N MET A 26 -15.85 -1.86 -5.13
CA MET A 26 -15.77 -2.16 -3.70
C MET A 26 -15.30 -3.60 -3.43
N GLU A 27 -15.67 -4.56 -4.27
CA GLU A 27 -15.18 -5.94 -4.20
C GLU A 27 -13.69 -6.06 -4.55
N GLN A 28 -13.14 -5.16 -5.37
CA GLN A 28 -11.72 -5.14 -5.74
C GLN A 28 -10.81 -4.42 -4.72
N LEU A 29 -11.35 -3.45 -3.98
CA LEU A 29 -10.58 -2.65 -3.02
C LEU A 29 -9.76 -3.48 -2.01
N PRO A 30 -10.30 -4.54 -1.37
CA PRO A 30 -9.51 -5.36 -0.44
C PRO A 30 -8.25 -5.93 -1.09
N THR A 31 -8.35 -6.43 -2.32
CA THR A 31 -7.22 -6.99 -3.07
C THR A 31 -6.18 -5.90 -3.37
N TRP A 32 -6.62 -4.72 -3.80
CA TRP A 32 -5.70 -3.60 -4.08
C TRP A 32 -5.00 -3.10 -2.81
N PHE A 33 -5.71 -3.03 -1.68
CA PHE A 33 -5.09 -2.68 -0.41
C PHE A 33 -4.11 -3.75 0.07
N GLU A 34 -4.40 -5.03 -0.13
CA GLU A 34 -3.50 -6.11 0.26
C GLU A 34 -2.20 -6.05 -0.57
N ASP A 35 -2.30 -5.84 -1.88
CA ASP A 35 -1.12 -5.65 -2.75
C ASP A 35 -0.31 -4.41 -2.35
N TYR A 36 -0.97 -3.26 -2.14
CA TYR A 36 -0.31 -2.03 -1.70
C TYR A 36 0.44 -2.23 -0.37
N ASN A 37 -0.19 -2.91 0.59
CA ASN A 37 0.35 -3.04 1.94
C ASN A 37 1.43 -4.11 2.10
N ASN A 38 1.45 -5.14 1.24
CA ASN A 38 2.38 -6.28 1.38
C ASN A 38 3.42 -6.36 0.28
N SER A 39 3.11 -5.91 -0.94
CA SER A 39 3.93 -6.19 -2.13
C SER A 39 4.53 -4.93 -2.74
N HIS A 40 3.85 -3.79 -2.67
CA HIS A 40 4.30 -2.58 -3.36
C HIS A 40 5.52 -1.92 -2.68
N PRO A 41 6.67 -1.80 -3.36
CA PRO A 41 7.85 -1.18 -2.76
C PRO A 41 7.81 0.34 -2.83
N HIS A 42 8.03 1.01 -1.69
CA HIS A 42 8.02 2.48 -1.64
C HIS A 42 9.43 3.05 -1.39
N LYS A 43 9.86 3.97 -2.25
CA LYS A 43 11.16 4.66 -2.10
C LYS A 43 11.35 5.32 -0.74
N ALA A 44 10.30 5.98 -0.22
CA ALA A 44 10.31 6.60 1.11
C ALA A 44 10.48 5.57 2.26
N LEU A 45 10.07 4.32 2.02
CA LEU A 45 10.16 3.21 2.98
C LEU A 45 11.39 2.33 2.74
N LYS A 46 12.45 2.88 2.13
CA LYS A 46 13.67 2.14 1.76
C LYS A 46 13.36 0.91 0.87
N MET A 47 12.44 1.09 -0.08
CA MET A 47 11.97 0.07 -1.02
C MET A 47 11.25 -1.13 -0.38
N ARG A 48 10.73 -0.98 0.84
CA ARG A 48 9.86 -1.96 1.50
C ARG A 48 8.39 -1.65 1.24
N SER A 49 7.55 -2.65 1.40
CA SER A 49 6.11 -2.46 1.54
C SER A 49 5.75 -1.80 2.89
N PRO A 50 4.55 -1.22 3.05
CA PRO A 50 4.11 -0.62 4.30
C PRO A 50 4.19 -1.57 5.49
N ARG A 51 3.76 -2.84 5.35
CA ARG A 51 3.83 -3.83 6.43
C ARG A 51 5.25 -4.24 6.75
N GLU A 52 6.09 -4.51 5.74
CA GLU A 52 7.51 -4.80 5.94
C GLU A 52 8.23 -3.67 6.66
N TYR A 53 7.90 -2.42 6.32
CA TYR A 53 8.49 -1.26 6.98
C TYR A 53 8.05 -1.16 8.44
N ARG A 54 6.77 -1.42 8.74
CA ARG A 54 6.26 -1.45 10.12
C ARG A 54 6.92 -2.55 10.94
N GLU A 55 7.08 -3.75 10.39
CA GLU A 55 7.82 -4.83 11.05
C GLU A 55 9.28 -4.48 11.29
N PHE A 56 9.93 -3.83 10.33
CA PHE A 56 11.30 -3.33 10.49
C PHE A 56 11.40 -2.32 11.65
N LEU A 57 10.47 -1.37 11.74
CA LEU A 57 10.43 -0.42 12.85
C LEU A 57 10.23 -1.12 14.20
N ASN A 58 9.27 -2.05 14.29
CA ASN A 58 9.03 -2.80 15.52
C ASN A 58 10.28 -3.56 16.00
N LYS A 59 11.07 -4.14 15.07
CA LYS A 59 12.33 -4.81 15.40
C LYS A 59 13.37 -3.84 15.98
N LEU A 60 13.46 -2.62 15.44
CA LEU A 60 14.36 -1.59 15.98
C LEU A 60 13.95 -1.15 17.39
N GLU A 61 12.66 -0.99 17.65
CA GLU A 61 12.15 -0.63 18.97
C GLU A 61 12.37 -1.72 20.03
N GLN A 62 12.50 -2.98 19.61
CA GLN A 62 12.69 -4.14 20.48
C GLN A 62 14.17 -4.52 20.69
N CYS A 63 15.11 -3.85 20.02
CA CYS A 63 16.54 -4.08 20.26
C CYS A 63 16.93 -3.59 21.66
N PRO A 64 17.55 -4.42 22.51
CA PRO A 64 18.11 -3.94 23.77
C PRO A 64 19.28 -3.01 23.45
N VAL A 65 19.22 -1.78 23.97
CA VAL A 65 20.30 -0.78 23.90
C VAL A 65 21.50 -1.26 24.72
#